data_AF-A0A3S7XBA3-F1
#
_entry.id   AF-A0A3S7XBA3-F1
#
_cell.length_a   1.000
_cell.length_b   1.000
_cell.length_c   1.000
_cell.angle_alpha   90.00
_cell.angle_beta   90.00
_cell.angle_gamma   90.00
#
_symmetry.space_group_name_H-M   'P 1'
#
loop_
_entity.id
_entity.type
_entity.pdbx_description
1 polymer ?
#
loop_
_entity_poly.entity_id
_entity_poly.type
_entity_poly.pdbx_seq_one_letter_code
_entity_poly.pdbx_strand_id
1 'polypeptide(L)'
;MHFSQYPLRLTDLERQKLQLIVAALKVSEYTDDVDDFMRPYGKEGRMEAAMREFIDIVVGLAIASDAIPRSVKNSFLAGEVKVATVVPLLEDLFEIMRRHKRLNPFSHRGEFGKLMMMLQDVQKRSIQRALEIQSTLVIPVRTVEAALSSIHCETLADDEAVRTDYLKRTGTEKQAGMQSLIERYSKGDGHKKEIIAHCLRSIDDVYSFIQSNTRPLRTLRRWLSRDFEPLPSDNAYSISIRHGRSGACFTHSHATHCQYVTESLLLWENVQKNILNLWEAAEDDMLVEGQGQYVVANTGQGFHRMCSAPRSYGVMSRLVRDTEQRMGGWVGIKVIHLGDRDVPNPLVFIDKYTVIPRLVKPVVQTLHALRYVFHEEDEEEEGQPQVVHEYDNYPGLRNLLRSKYHSYGELMMMILSDFFKHAFDGSGDDGGSCIDGRLTSAWNWCHQLHKKKYYDAFVLTGFAGFD
;
A
#
# COMPACT_ATOMS: atom_id res chain seq x y z
N MET A 1 -15.95 8.35 -1.53
CA MET A 1 -15.20 7.39 -2.39
C MET A 1 -15.62 7.70 -3.80
N HIS A 2 -14.66 8.05 -4.66
CA HIS A 2 -14.89 8.37 -6.07
C HIS A 2 -14.49 7.13 -6.88
N PHE A 3 -15.47 6.29 -7.22
CA PHE A 3 -15.20 5.00 -7.88
C PHE A 3 -14.63 5.16 -9.28
N SER A 4 -14.92 6.28 -9.94
CA SER A 4 -14.43 6.65 -11.28
C SER A 4 -12.89 6.65 -11.36
N GLN A 5 -12.21 7.09 -10.31
CA GLN A 5 -10.75 7.20 -10.26
C GLN A 5 -10.03 5.87 -10.01
N TYR A 6 -10.77 4.79 -9.73
CA TYR A 6 -10.15 3.51 -9.40
C TYR A 6 -9.47 2.88 -10.63
N PRO A 7 -8.24 2.35 -10.49
CA PRO A 7 -7.58 1.63 -11.58
C PRO A 7 -8.32 0.35 -11.94
N LEU A 8 -8.34 -0.01 -13.22
CA LEU A 8 -8.94 -1.27 -13.67
C LEU A 8 -8.08 -2.46 -13.26
N ARG A 9 -8.73 -3.53 -12.79
CA ARG A 9 -8.05 -4.82 -12.60
C ARG A 9 -7.47 -5.31 -13.92
N LEU A 10 -6.34 -6.00 -13.89
CA LEU A 10 -5.76 -6.57 -15.12
C LEU A 10 -6.68 -7.64 -15.72
N THR A 11 -6.75 -7.69 -17.04
CA THR A 11 -7.28 -8.82 -17.82
C THR A 11 -6.28 -9.98 -17.85
N ASP A 12 -6.69 -11.16 -18.31
CA ASP A 12 -5.78 -12.31 -18.38
C ASP A 12 -4.63 -12.09 -19.36
N LEU A 13 -4.88 -11.40 -20.47
CA LEU A 13 -3.83 -11.00 -21.41
C LEU A 13 -2.86 -10.00 -20.77
N GLU A 14 -3.37 -9.02 -20.03
CA GLU A 14 -2.52 -8.07 -19.30
C GLU A 14 -1.71 -8.75 -18.19
N ARG A 15 -2.22 -9.82 -17.56
CA ARG A 15 -1.45 -10.62 -16.58
C ARG A 15 -0.27 -11.34 -17.22
N GLN A 16 -0.41 -11.84 -18.45
CA GLN A 16 0.70 -12.44 -19.20
C GLN A 16 1.77 -11.38 -19.52
N LYS A 17 1.34 -10.19 -19.97
CA LYS A 17 2.23 -9.05 -20.19
C LYS A 17 2.93 -8.59 -18.91
N LEU A 18 2.23 -8.61 -17.77
CA LEU A 18 2.82 -8.32 -16.46
C LEU A 18 3.97 -9.30 -16.14
N GLN A 19 3.77 -10.61 -16.39
CA GLN A 19 4.82 -11.62 -16.15
C GLN A 19 6.06 -11.35 -17.00
N LEU A 20 5.88 -10.94 -18.26
CA LEU A 20 6.96 -10.58 -19.17
C LEU A 20 7.77 -9.39 -18.64
N ILE A 21 7.11 -8.27 -18.32
CA ILE A 21 7.82 -7.07 -17.84
C ILE A 21 8.51 -7.30 -16.49
N VAL A 22 7.88 -8.05 -15.60
CA VAL A 22 8.49 -8.46 -14.32
C VAL A 22 9.73 -9.33 -14.58
N ALA A 23 9.67 -10.28 -15.51
CA ALA A 23 10.81 -11.12 -15.84
C ALA A 23 11.98 -10.30 -16.42
N ALA A 24 11.70 -9.34 -17.31
CA ALA A 24 12.70 -8.44 -17.86
C ALA A 24 13.37 -7.56 -16.78
N LEU A 25 12.58 -7.00 -15.86
CA LEU A 25 13.09 -6.15 -14.77
C LEU A 25 13.89 -6.95 -13.72
N LYS A 26 13.59 -8.24 -13.55
CA LYS A 26 14.35 -9.12 -12.65
C LYS A 26 15.78 -9.33 -13.11
N VAL A 27 15.98 -9.55 -14.41
CA VAL A 27 17.31 -9.79 -14.99
C VAL A 27 18.08 -8.51 -15.28
N SER A 28 17.41 -7.36 -15.33
CA SER A 28 18.06 -6.07 -15.58
C SER A 28 18.92 -5.62 -14.39
N GLU A 29 20.16 -5.26 -14.65
CA GLU A 29 21.10 -4.65 -13.69
C GLU A 29 21.04 -3.11 -13.71
N TYR A 30 19.99 -2.51 -14.29
CA TYR A 30 19.90 -1.06 -14.56
C TYR A 30 20.31 -0.17 -13.38
N THR A 31 19.75 -0.41 -12.20
CA THR A 31 20.04 0.41 -11.02
C THR A 31 21.45 0.18 -10.49
N ASP A 32 21.96 -1.04 -10.61
CA ASP A 32 23.31 -1.40 -10.16
C ASP A 32 24.37 -0.72 -11.05
N ASP A 33 24.12 -0.62 -12.36
CA ASP A 33 25.02 0.03 -13.31
C ASP A 33 24.91 1.56 -13.33
N VAL A 34 23.68 2.08 -13.34
CA VAL A 34 23.43 3.51 -13.52
C VAL A 34 23.73 4.29 -12.26
N ASP A 35 23.36 3.76 -11.09
CA ASP A 35 23.53 4.43 -9.80
C ASP A 35 24.78 3.98 -9.02
N ASP A 36 25.74 3.33 -9.69
CA ASP A 36 27.08 3.10 -9.15
C ASP A 36 27.81 4.44 -8.87
N PHE A 37 27.87 4.82 -7.61
CA PHE A 37 28.53 6.04 -7.13
C PHE A 37 30.05 6.00 -7.30
N MET A 38 30.66 4.81 -7.47
CA MET A 38 32.09 4.67 -7.75
C MET A 38 32.43 5.07 -9.20
N ARG A 39 31.43 5.20 -10.09
CA ARG A 39 31.59 5.60 -11.50
C ARG A 39 30.86 6.92 -11.79
N PRO A 40 31.33 8.07 -11.27
CA PRO A 40 30.60 9.34 -11.38
C PRO A 40 30.52 9.90 -12.82
N TYR A 41 31.47 9.55 -13.69
CA TYR A 41 31.52 10.03 -15.08
C TYR A 41 30.76 9.11 -16.04
N GLY A 42 30.28 9.66 -17.16
CA GLY A 42 29.63 8.87 -18.22
C GLY A 42 28.26 8.29 -17.85
N LYS A 43 27.58 8.87 -16.85
CA LYS A 43 26.29 8.36 -16.35
C LYS A 43 25.23 8.24 -17.45
N GLU A 44 25.10 9.25 -18.31
CA GLU A 44 24.13 9.23 -19.42
C GLU A 44 24.43 8.13 -20.44
N GLY A 45 25.72 7.86 -20.73
CA GLY A 45 26.09 6.76 -21.62
C GLY A 45 25.74 5.38 -21.04
N ARG A 46 25.88 5.22 -19.71
CA ARG A 46 25.42 4.00 -19.02
C ARG A 46 23.91 3.88 -19.00
N MET A 47 23.19 4.98 -18.79
CA MET A 47 21.72 5.01 -18.90
C MET A 47 21.29 4.51 -20.28
N GLU A 48 21.86 5.06 -21.36
CA GLU A 48 21.53 4.66 -22.71
C GLU A 48 21.82 3.16 -22.94
N ALA A 49 23.03 2.70 -22.62
CA ALA A 49 23.43 1.32 -22.81
C ALA A 49 22.51 0.34 -22.06
N ALA A 50 22.26 0.60 -20.77
CA ALA A 50 21.42 -0.25 -19.93
C ALA A 50 19.94 -0.22 -20.38
N MET A 51 19.44 0.92 -20.86
CA MET A 51 18.09 0.99 -21.44
C MET A 51 17.99 0.17 -22.74
N ARG A 52 18.98 0.25 -23.63
CA ARG A 52 19.00 -0.55 -24.87
C ARG A 52 19.03 -2.03 -24.58
N GLU A 53 19.90 -2.47 -23.66
CA GLU A 53 19.95 -3.86 -23.22
C GLU A 53 18.61 -4.33 -22.63
N PHE A 54 18.00 -3.51 -21.76
CA PHE A 54 16.68 -3.82 -21.22
C PHE A 54 15.60 -3.94 -22.31
N ILE A 55 15.62 -3.05 -23.30
CA ILE A 55 14.70 -3.08 -24.45
C ILE A 55 14.92 -4.36 -25.26
N ASP A 56 16.16 -4.76 -25.51
CA ASP A 56 16.48 -6.00 -26.22
C ASP A 56 15.95 -7.24 -25.47
N ILE A 57 16.03 -7.25 -24.14
CA ILE A 57 15.45 -8.30 -23.29
C ILE A 57 13.93 -8.33 -23.43
N VAL A 58 13.26 -7.19 -23.30
CA VAL A 58 11.79 -7.09 -23.44
C VAL A 58 11.35 -7.58 -24.81
N VAL A 59 12.06 -7.18 -25.86
CA VAL A 59 11.82 -7.60 -27.23
C VAL A 59 11.99 -9.11 -27.37
N GLY A 60 13.12 -9.67 -26.91
CA GLY A 60 13.39 -11.10 -27.00
C GLY A 60 12.31 -11.94 -26.30
N LEU A 61 11.90 -11.53 -25.09
CA LEU A 61 10.82 -12.19 -24.35
C LEU A 61 9.47 -12.06 -25.06
N ALA A 62 9.16 -10.89 -25.63
CA ALA A 62 7.91 -10.67 -26.33
C ALA A 62 7.81 -11.49 -27.62
N ILE A 63 8.92 -11.66 -28.36
CA ILE A 63 8.99 -12.55 -29.53
C ILE A 63 8.72 -13.99 -29.08
N ALA A 64 9.41 -14.43 -28.02
CA ALA A 64 9.30 -15.80 -27.52
C ALA A 64 7.89 -16.16 -27.02
N SER A 65 7.15 -15.18 -26.50
CA SER A 65 5.78 -15.38 -25.99
C SER A 65 4.67 -15.03 -27.00
N ASP A 66 5.00 -14.74 -28.26
CA ASP A 66 4.08 -14.21 -29.30
C ASP A 66 3.22 -13.02 -28.82
N ALA A 67 3.76 -12.20 -27.91
CA ALA A 67 3.07 -11.06 -27.30
C ALA A 67 3.21 -9.75 -28.10
N ILE A 68 3.87 -9.81 -29.26
CA ILE A 68 4.22 -8.63 -30.06
C ILE A 68 3.06 -8.20 -30.98
N PRO A 69 2.70 -6.91 -31.00
CA PRO A 69 1.77 -6.39 -32.00
C PRO A 69 2.26 -6.63 -33.44
N ARG A 70 1.36 -6.99 -34.36
CA ARG A 70 1.70 -7.35 -35.76
C ARG A 70 2.56 -6.30 -36.48
N SER A 71 2.33 -5.02 -36.22
CA SER A 71 3.10 -3.90 -36.78
C SER A 71 4.59 -3.95 -36.41
N VAL A 72 4.87 -4.30 -35.16
CA VAL A 72 6.23 -4.42 -34.64
C VAL A 72 6.88 -5.70 -35.19
N LYS A 73 6.13 -6.81 -35.30
CA LYS A 73 6.58 -8.07 -35.92
C LYS A 73 7.07 -7.87 -37.37
N ASN A 74 6.36 -7.06 -38.16
CA ASN A 74 6.77 -6.76 -39.54
C ASN A 74 8.07 -5.93 -39.60
N SER A 75 8.24 -4.99 -38.68
CA SER A 75 9.48 -4.20 -38.57
C SER A 75 10.67 -5.08 -38.15
N PHE A 76 10.45 -6.06 -37.26
CA PHE A 76 11.44 -7.07 -36.89
C PHE A 76 11.91 -7.91 -38.08
N LEU A 77 10.98 -8.38 -38.90
CA LEU A 77 11.30 -9.17 -40.10
C LEU A 77 12.09 -8.37 -41.15
N ALA A 78 11.99 -7.05 -41.14
CA ALA A 78 12.73 -6.16 -42.03
C ALA A 78 14.16 -5.85 -41.57
N GLY A 79 14.57 -6.29 -40.37
CA GLY A 79 15.94 -6.11 -39.87
C GLY A 79 16.27 -4.71 -39.32
N GLU A 80 15.30 -3.81 -39.23
CA GLU A 80 15.48 -2.45 -38.69
C GLU A 80 14.77 -2.30 -37.33
N VAL A 81 15.34 -2.86 -36.27
CA VAL A 81 14.80 -2.68 -34.91
C VAL A 81 15.28 -1.36 -34.33
N LYS A 82 14.52 -0.30 -34.58
CA LYS A 82 14.71 0.99 -33.90
C LYS A 82 13.91 0.99 -32.60
N VAL A 83 14.43 1.61 -31.54
CA VAL A 83 13.70 1.73 -30.26
C VAL A 83 12.32 2.38 -30.46
N ALA A 84 12.21 3.33 -31.39
CA ALA A 84 10.94 3.96 -31.75
C ALA A 84 9.83 2.97 -32.15
N THR A 85 10.15 1.82 -32.77
CA THR A 85 9.13 0.86 -33.21
C THR A 85 8.54 0.05 -32.06
N VAL A 86 9.25 -0.05 -30.93
CA VAL A 86 8.83 -0.80 -29.74
C VAL A 86 8.21 0.08 -28.66
N VAL A 87 8.21 1.41 -28.82
CA VAL A 87 7.59 2.37 -27.89
C VAL A 87 6.16 1.98 -27.49
N PRO A 88 5.23 1.61 -28.40
CA PRO A 88 3.87 1.26 -28.00
C PRO A 88 3.80 0.01 -27.12
N LEU A 89 4.72 -0.95 -27.32
CA LEU A 89 4.81 -2.13 -26.47
C LEU A 89 5.32 -1.74 -25.07
N LEU A 90 6.37 -0.91 -25.00
CA LEU A 90 6.94 -0.44 -23.74
C LEU A 90 5.92 0.36 -22.93
N GLU A 91 5.21 1.30 -23.56
CA GLU A 91 4.17 2.10 -22.91
C GLU A 91 3.06 1.22 -22.30
N ASP A 92 2.58 0.21 -23.03
CA ASP A 92 1.56 -0.72 -22.55
C ASP A 92 2.10 -1.59 -21.38
N LEU A 93 3.33 -2.11 -21.49
CA LEU A 93 3.95 -2.89 -20.42
C LEU A 93 4.19 -2.07 -19.14
N PHE A 94 4.65 -0.83 -19.29
CA PHE A 94 4.93 0.05 -18.16
C PHE A 94 3.65 0.54 -17.49
N GLU A 95 2.59 0.84 -18.26
CA GLU A 95 1.25 1.12 -17.72
C GLU A 95 0.72 -0.06 -16.92
N ILE A 96 0.81 -1.28 -17.45
CA ILE A 96 0.35 -2.50 -16.78
C ILE A 96 1.08 -2.70 -15.46
N MET A 97 2.40 -2.54 -15.43
CA MET A 97 3.19 -2.68 -14.21
C MET A 97 2.82 -1.61 -13.17
N ARG A 98 2.68 -0.34 -13.60
CA ARG A 98 2.27 0.77 -12.72
C ARG A 98 0.87 0.55 -12.15
N ARG A 99 -0.11 0.20 -12.99
CA ARG A 99 -1.47 -0.12 -12.57
C ARG A 99 -1.50 -1.31 -11.62
N HIS A 100 -0.75 -2.37 -11.91
CA HIS A 100 -0.65 -3.53 -11.02
C HIS A 100 -0.09 -3.14 -9.66
N LYS A 101 0.99 -2.34 -9.63
CA LYS A 101 1.63 -1.90 -8.39
C LYS A 101 0.68 -1.07 -7.52
N ARG A 102 -0.07 -0.13 -8.11
CA ARG A 102 -1.09 0.66 -7.38
C ARG A 102 -2.13 -0.24 -6.71
N LEU A 103 -2.61 -1.27 -7.41
CA LEU A 103 -3.58 -2.24 -6.89
C LEU A 103 -2.99 -3.28 -5.94
N ASN A 104 -1.68 -3.54 -6.04
CA ASN A 104 -0.97 -4.56 -5.27
C ASN A 104 0.33 -3.98 -4.69
N PRO A 105 0.27 -3.05 -3.72
CA PRO A 105 1.45 -2.31 -3.27
C PRO A 105 2.61 -3.16 -2.74
N PHE A 106 2.34 -4.40 -2.31
CA PHE A 106 3.36 -5.32 -1.78
C PHE A 106 4.08 -6.15 -2.85
N SER A 107 3.53 -6.25 -4.06
CA SER A 107 4.15 -7.06 -5.11
C SER A 107 5.31 -6.29 -5.76
N HIS A 108 6.28 -7.05 -6.29
CA HIS A 108 7.31 -6.57 -7.22
C HIS A 108 8.03 -5.28 -6.79
N ARG A 109 8.40 -5.16 -5.50
CA ARG A 109 9.00 -3.93 -4.95
C ARG A 109 10.29 -3.54 -5.68
N GLY A 110 11.20 -4.50 -5.88
CA GLY A 110 12.48 -4.26 -6.54
C GLY A 110 12.30 -3.91 -8.03
N GLU A 111 11.50 -4.69 -8.74
CA GLU A 111 11.24 -4.48 -10.17
C GLU A 111 10.55 -3.14 -10.43
N PHE A 112 9.55 -2.78 -9.61
CA PHE A 112 8.90 -1.49 -9.71
C PHE A 112 9.86 -0.33 -9.44
N GLY A 113 10.73 -0.46 -8.42
CA GLY A 113 11.77 0.53 -8.15
C GLY A 113 12.70 0.75 -9.35
N LYS A 114 13.19 -0.33 -9.98
CA LYS A 114 14.00 -0.27 -11.20
C LYS A 114 13.26 0.44 -12.34
N LEU A 115 12.00 0.06 -12.58
CA LEU A 115 11.16 0.70 -13.60
C LEU A 115 11.03 2.21 -13.37
N MET A 116 10.72 2.62 -12.15
CA MET A 116 10.55 4.03 -11.84
C MET A 116 11.84 4.84 -11.99
N MET A 117 12.99 4.29 -11.58
CA MET A 117 14.28 4.92 -11.76
C MET A 117 14.65 5.06 -13.25
N MET A 118 14.38 4.02 -14.04
CA MET A 118 14.56 4.06 -15.50
C MET A 118 13.65 5.10 -16.14
N LEU A 119 12.35 5.09 -15.83
CA LEU A 119 11.38 6.06 -16.35
C LEU A 119 11.74 7.49 -15.95
N GLN A 120 12.26 7.71 -14.74
CA GLN A 120 12.73 9.01 -14.29
C GLN A 120 13.90 9.51 -15.15
N ASP A 121 14.83 8.64 -15.54
CA ASP A 121 15.92 9.00 -16.45
C ASP A 121 15.45 9.23 -17.89
N VAL A 122 14.46 8.46 -18.37
CA VAL A 122 13.82 8.66 -19.70
C VAL A 122 13.18 10.05 -19.83
N GLN A 123 12.83 10.73 -18.74
CA GLN A 123 12.29 12.10 -18.82
C GLN A 123 13.34 13.13 -19.27
N LYS A 124 14.63 12.79 -19.24
CA LYS A 124 15.70 13.68 -19.72
C LYS A 124 15.73 13.72 -21.25
N ARG A 125 15.70 14.94 -21.81
CA ARG A 125 15.75 15.14 -23.27
C ARG A 125 17.02 14.59 -23.94
N SER A 126 18.16 14.58 -23.24
CA SER A 126 19.40 13.98 -23.73
C SER A 126 19.21 12.48 -23.98
N ILE A 127 18.60 11.78 -23.02
CA ILE A 127 18.32 10.34 -23.10
C ILE A 127 17.28 10.03 -24.18
N GLN A 128 16.20 10.80 -24.29
CA GLN A 128 15.19 10.61 -25.36
C GLN A 128 15.81 10.74 -26.76
N ARG A 129 16.69 11.72 -26.96
CA ARG A 129 17.42 11.89 -28.23
C ARG A 129 18.38 10.73 -28.49
N ALA A 130 19.11 10.28 -27.48
CA ALA A 130 20.03 9.16 -27.60
C ALA A 130 19.30 7.87 -27.98
N LEU A 131 18.13 7.61 -27.38
CA LEU A 131 17.26 6.49 -27.71
C LEU A 131 16.45 6.68 -29.01
N GLU A 132 16.53 7.85 -29.63
CA GLU A 132 15.77 8.21 -30.85
C GLU A 132 14.23 8.07 -30.67
N ILE A 133 13.72 8.42 -29.48
CA ILE A 133 12.28 8.39 -29.18
C ILE A 133 11.72 9.79 -28.91
N GLN A 134 10.44 9.97 -29.21
CA GLN A 134 9.68 11.19 -28.91
C GLN A 134 8.75 11.02 -27.69
N SER A 135 8.65 9.80 -27.16
CA SER A 135 7.79 9.46 -26.03
C SER A 135 8.53 9.55 -24.70
N THR A 136 7.79 9.86 -23.63
CA THR A 136 8.24 9.75 -22.24
C THR A 136 8.15 8.33 -21.68
N LEU A 137 7.57 7.40 -22.44
CA LEU A 137 7.20 6.03 -22.06
C LEU A 137 6.21 5.96 -20.88
N VAL A 138 5.57 7.08 -20.55
CA VAL A 138 4.63 7.21 -19.43
C VAL A 138 3.28 7.61 -19.99
N ILE A 139 2.39 6.63 -20.15
CA ILE A 139 0.98 6.86 -20.50
C ILE A 139 0.10 6.85 -19.23
N PRO A 140 -1.10 7.47 -19.27
CA PRO A 140 -2.04 7.42 -18.15
C PRO A 140 -2.45 5.99 -17.78
N VAL A 141 -2.61 5.75 -16.48
CA VAL A 141 -3.13 4.47 -15.96
C VAL A 141 -4.60 4.31 -16.35
N ARG A 142 -5.00 3.11 -16.77
CA ARG A 142 -6.39 2.83 -17.15
C ARG A 142 -7.30 2.79 -15.92
N THR A 143 -8.34 3.62 -15.93
CA THR A 143 -9.30 3.78 -14.83
C THR A 143 -10.71 3.33 -15.21
N VAL A 144 -11.55 3.16 -14.19
CA VAL A 144 -13.00 2.91 -14.35
C VAL A 144 -13.67 4.01 -15.17
N GLU A 145 -13.33 5.28 -14.92
CA GLU A 145 -13.85 6.42 -15.68
C GLU A 145 -13.59 6.27 -17.18
N ALA A 146 -12.33 6.07 -17.57
CA ALA A 146 -11.96 5.95 -18.97
C ALA A 146 -12.69 4.79 -19.67
N ALA A 147 -12.86 3.65 -18.98
CA ALA A 147 -13.60 2.51 -19.52
C ALA A 147 -15.10 2.80 -19.66
N LEU A 148 -15.74 3.39 -18.65
CA LEU A 148 -17.17 3.72 -18.69
C LEU A 148 -17.49 4.81 -19.71
N SER A 149 -16.60 5.80 -19.87
CA SER A 149 -16.75 6.83 -20.90
C SER A 149 -16.71 6.27 -22.31
N SER A 150 -15.94 5.22 -22.56
CA SER A 150 -15.88 4.59 -23.89
C SER A 150 -17.20 3.93 -24.32
N ILE A 151 -18.10 3.65 -23.37
CA ILE A 151 -19.43 3.08 -23.60
C ILE A 151 -20.60 3.99 -23.18
N HIS A 152 -20.31 5.25 -22.83
CA HIS A 152 -21.27 6.24 -22.34
C HIS A 152 -22.10 5.76 -21.14
N CYS A 153 -21.44 5.20 -20.11
CA CYS A 153 -22.04 4.69 -18.88
C CYS A 153 -21.40 5.27 -17.61
N GLU A 154 -20.93 6.52 -17.68
CA GLU A 154 -20.19 7.21 -16.61
C GLU A 154 -20.98 7.29 -15.31
N THR A 155 -22.30 7.44 -15.39
CA THR A 155 -23.20 7.55 -14.23
C THR A 155 -23.23 6.30 -13.36
N LEU A 156 -22.78 5.14 -13.86
CA LEU A 156 -22.67 3.92 -13.05
C LEU A 156 -21.75 4.13 -11.83
N ALA A 157 -20.63 4.87 -11.99
CA ALA A 157 -19.66 5.04 -10.93
C ALA A 157 -20.21 5.87 -9.75
N ASP A 158 -21.25 6.66 -9.99
CA ASP A 158 -21.91 7.50 -8.99
C ASP A 158 -23.23 6.91 -8.48
N ASP A 159 -23.70 5.79 -9.05
CA ASP A 159 -24.92 5.11 -8.61
C ASP A 159 -24.74 4.52 -7.20
N GLU A 160 -25.57 4.98 -6.26
CA GLU A 160 -25.54 4.51 -4.87
C GLU A 160 -25.77 3.00 -4.77
N ALA A 161 -26.50 2.40 -5.71
CA ALA A 161 -26.74 0.96 -5.77
C ALA A 161 -25.44 0.15 -5.90
N VAL A 162 -24.37 0.71 -6.50
CA VAL A 162 -23.04 0.07 -6.49
C VAL A 162 -22.59 -0.16 -5.05
N ARG A 163 -22.82 0.79 -4.15
CA ARG A 163 -22.44 0.66 -2.73
C ARG A 163 -23.42 -0.21 -1.95
N THR A 164 -24.73 0.04 -2.07
CA THR A 164 -25.75 -0.57 -1.20
C THR A 164 -26.12 -1.98 -1.60
N ASP A 165 -26.21 -2.23 -2.90
CA ASP A 165 -26.78 -3.47 -3.45
C ASP A 165 -25.69 -4.43 -3.90
N TYR A 166 -24.47 -3.93 -4.15
CA TYR A 166 -23.32 -4.74 -4.52
C TYR A 166 -22.22 -4.77 -3.44
N LEU A 167 -21.48 -3.67 -3.22
CA LEU A 167 -20.24 -3.70 -2.42
C LEU A 167 -20.44 -4.05 -0.94
N LYS A 168 -21.57 -3.67 -0.34
CA LYS A 168 -21.89 -4.01 1.07
C LYS A 168 -22.48 -5.42 1.25
N ARG A 169 -22.84 -6.10 0.17
CA ARG A 169 -23.46 -7.43 0.21
C ARG A 169 -22.41 -8.53 0.16
N THR A 170 -22.81 -9.74 0.56
CA THR A 170 -21.96 -10.94 0.56
C THR A 170 -22.67 -12.11 -0.13
N GLY A 171 -21.91 -13.12 -0.57
CA GLY A 171 -22.47 -14.36 -1.12
C GLY A 171 -23.37 -14.13 -2.34
N THR A 172 -24.55 -14.76 -2.34
CA THR A 172 -25.52 -14.74 -3.44
C THR A 172 -26.13 -13.35 -3.67
N GLU A 173 -26.39 -12.58 -2.60
CA GLU A 173 -26.92 -11.21 -2.71
C GLU A 173 -25.97 -10.30 -3.47
N LYS A 174 -24.66 -10.43 -3.22
CA LYS A 174 -23.63 -9.66 -3.93
C LYS A 174 -23.65 -9.95 -5.44
N GLN A 175 -23.76 -11.22 -5.82
CA GLN A 175 -23.83 -11.61 -7.23
C GLN A 175 -25.11 -11.09 -7.90
N ALA A 176 -26.24 -11.16 -7.20
CA ALA A 176 -27.51 -10.62 -7.69
C ALA A 176 -27.45 -9.11 -7.90
N GLY A 177 -26.86 -8.36 -6.96
CA GLY A 177 -26.67 -6.91 -7.08
C GLY A 177 -25.78 -6.52 -8.25
N MET A 178 -24.65 -7.23 -8.44
CA MET A 178 -23.78 -7.03 -9.59
C MET A 178 -24.51 -7.26 -10.92
N GLN A 179 -25.26 -8.36 -11.02
CA GLN A 179 -26.01 -8.72 -12.23
C GLN A 179 -27.09 -7.68 -12.55
N SER A 180 -27.82 -7.21 -11.53
CA SER A 180 -28.83 -6.16 -11.70
C SER A 180 -28.24 -4.86 -12.27
N LEU A 181 -27.07 -4.45 -11.77
CA LEU A 181 -26.34 -3.28 -12.30
C LEU A 181 -25.89 -3.50 -13.75
N ILE A 182 -25.33 -4.67 -14.06
CA ILE A 182 -24.91 -5.00 -15.43
C ILE A 182 -26.09 -4.91 -16.40
N GLU A 183 -27.24 -5.51 -16.05
CA GLU A 183 -28.43 -5.51 -16.91
C GLU A 183 -29.00 -4.11 -17.10
N ARG A 184 -29.11 -3.33 -16.01
CA ARG A 184 -29.61 -1.95 -16.03
C ARG A 184 -28.81 -1.05 -16.97
N TYR A 185 -27.48 -1.10 -16.87
CA TYR A 185 -26.61 -0.16 -17.59
C TYR A 185 -26.21 -0.65 -18.99
N SER A 186 -26.14 -1.96 -19.21
CA SER A 186 -25.83 -2.50 -20.55
C SER A 186 -26.98 -2.36 -21.53
N LYS A 187 -28.24 -2.30 -21.05
CA LYS A 187 -29.45 -2.27 -21.88
C LYS A 187 -29.49 -3.39 -22.94
N GLY A 188 -28.93 -4.55 -22.60
CA GLY A 188 -28.87 -5.73 -23.47
C GLY A 188 -27.66 -5.82 -24.41
N ASP A 189 -26.83 -4.77 -24.51
CA ASP A 189 -25.62 -4.77 -25.33
C ASP A 189 -24.51 -5.65 -24.72
N GLY A 190 -24.06 -6.65 -25.49
CA GLY A 190 -23.05 -7.62 -25.04
C GLY A 190 -21.69 -7.00 -24.73
N HIS A 191 -21.23 -6.05 -25.54
CA HIS A 191 -19.95 -5.37 -25.32
C HIS A 191 -19.99 -4.50 -24.06
N LYS A 192 -21.09 -3.78 -23.83
CA LYS A 192 -21.29 -3.01 -22.59
C LYS A 192 -21.31 -3.91 -21.37
N LYS A 193 -21.96 -5.08 -21.43
CA LYS A 193 -21.99 -6.03 -20.31
C LYS A 193 -20.58 -6.41 -19.85
N GLU A 194 -19.68 -6.71 -20.79
CA GLU A 194 -18.30 -7.09 -20.48
C GLU A 194 -17.54 -5.96 -19.79
N ILE A 195 -17.59 -4.74 -20.35
CA ILE A 195 -16.90 -3.57 -19.79
C ILE A 195 -17.47 -3.19 -18.42
N ILE A 196 -18.80 -3.17 -18.26
CA ILE A 196 -19.45 -2.87 -16.97
C ILE A 196 -19.06 -3.91 -15.92
N ALA A 197 -19.09 -5.20 -16.25
CA ALA A 197 -18.69 -6.26 -15.33
C ALA A 197 -17.21 -6.13 -14.92
N HIS A 198 -16.33 -5.75 -15.86
CA HIS A 198 -14.92 -5.50 -15.57
C HIS A 198 -14.72 -4.28 -14.66
N CYS A 199 -15.46 -3.19 -14.89
CA CYS A 199 -15.46 -2.00 -14.03
C CYS A 199 -15.96 -2.33 -12.61
N LEU A 200 -17.11 -2.99 -12.47
CA LEU A 200 -17.67 -3.36 -11.17
C LEU A 200 -16.73 -4.24 -10.35
N ARG A 201 -16.10 -5.25 -10.98
CA ARG A 201 -15.09 -6.08 -10.31
C ARG A 201 -13.85 -5.28 -9.90
N SER A 202 -13.42 -4.32 -10.73
CA SER A 202 -12.31 -3.42 -10.37
C SER A 202 -12.66 -2.55 -9.17
N ILE A 203 -13.89 -2.03 -9.12
CA ILE A 203 -14.39 -1.26 -7.98
C ILE A 203 -14.42 -2.12 -6.71
N ASP A 204 -14.89 -3.36 -6.83
CA ASP A 204 -14.95 -4.31 -5.71
C ASP A 204 -13.58 -4.70 -5.18
N ASP A 205 -12.62 -4.95 -6.07
CA ASP A 205 -11.22 -5.24 -5.71
C ASP A 205 -10.64 -4.08 -4.89
N VAL A 206 -10.77 -2.84 -5.37
CA VAL A 206 -10.26 -1.64 -4.67
C VAL A 206 -11.02 -1.37 -3.37
N TYR A 207 -12.34 -1.49 -3.38
CA TYR A 207 -13.16 -1.29 -2.19
C TYR A 207 -12.77 -2.29 -1.10
N SER A 208 -12.66 -3.57 -1.46
CA SER A 208 -12.26 -4.65 -0.54
C SER A 208 -10.84 -4.44 -0.02
N PHE A 209 -9.90 -4.04 -0.87
CA PHE A 209 -8.54 -3.67 -0.47
C PHE A 209 -8.54 -2.55 0.58
N ILE A 210 -9.21 -1.41 0.32
CA ILE A 210 -9.27 -0.28 1.26
C ILE A 210 -9.96 -0.69 2.58
N GLN A 211 -11.03 -1.48 2.52
CA GLN A 211 -11.69 -1.96 3.74
C GLN A 211 -10.77 -2.87 4.55
N SER A 212 -10.05 -3.78 3.89
CA SER A 212 -9.11 -4.69 4.55
C SER A 212 -7.97 -3.95 5.26
N ASN A 213 -7.53 -2.82 4.70
CA ASN A 213 -6.48 -1.98 5.29
C ASN A 213 -7.00 -1.10 6.44
N THR A 214 -8.24 -0.62 6.34
CA THR A 214 -8.80 0.36 7.30
C THR A 214 -9.55 -0.27 8.48
N ARG A 215 -10.10 -1.48 8.32
CA ARG A 215 -10.86 -2.16 9.39
C ARG A 215 -10.02 -2.42 10.65
N PRO A 216 -8.78 -2.95 10.58
CA PRO A 216 -7.95 -3.16 11.76
C PRO A 216 -7.68 -1.85 12.53
N LEU A 217 -7.46 -0.74 11.82
CA LEU A 217 -7.23 0.57 12.43
C LEU A 217 -8.46 1.07 13.20
N ARG A 218 -9.67 0.89 12.63
CA ARG A 218 -10.92 1.20 13.33
C ARG A 218 -11.12 0.32 14.56
N THR A 219 -10.83 -0.98 14.45
CA THR A 219 -10.93 -1.91 15.58
C THR A 219 -10.02 -1.51 16.73
N LEU A 220 -8.74 -1.22 16.47
CA LEU A 220 -7.80 -0.75 17.49
C LEU A 220 -8.27 0.55 18.17
N ARG A 221 -8.80 1.51 17.39
CA ARG A 221 -9.34 2.76 17.95
C ARG A 221 -10.56 2.52 18.84
N ARG A 222 -11.44 1.58 18.48
CA ARG A 222 -12.59 1.20 19.32
C ARG A 222 -12.14 0.59 20.64
N TRP A 223 -11.20 -0.36 20.61
CA TRP A 223 -10.65 -0.94 21.84
C TRP A 223 -9.94 0.10 22.71
N LEU A 224 -9.18 1.01 22.11
CA LEU A 224 -8.56 2.10 22.84
C LEU A 224 -9.60 3.00 23.53
N SER A 225 -10.65 3.40 22.82
CA SER A 225 -11.69 4.27 23.40
C SER A 225 -12.54 3.57 24.46
N ARG A 226 -12.88 2.29 24.25
CA ARG A 226 -13.69 1.51 25.19
C ARG A 226 -12.90 1.11 26.44
N ASP A 227 -11.68 0.57 26.25
CA ASP A 227 -10.97 -0.18 27.29
C ASP A 227 -9.85 0.63 27.96
N PHE A 228 -9.36 1.70 27.32
CA PHE A 228 -8.20 2.46 27.80
C PHE A 228 -8.55 3.90 28.19
N GLU A 229 -9.26 4.66 27.36
CA GLU A 229 -9.62 6.06 27.69
C GLU A 229 -10.28 6.24 29.07
N PRO A 230 -11.15 5.32 29.57
CA PRO A 230 -11.75 5.43 30.89
C PRO A 230 -10.82 5.05 32.05
N LEU A 231 -9.64 4.48 31.80
CA LEU A 231 -8.77 3.98 32.86
C LEU A 231 -8.17 5.11 33.70
N PRO A 232 -8.08 4.92 35.03
CA PRO A 232 -7.35 5.85 35.87
C PRO A 232 -5.84 5.73 35.63
N SER A 233 -5.10 6.83 35.85
CA SER A 233 -3.67 6.91 35.50
C SER A 233 -2.77 5.92 36.26
N ASP A 234 -3.22 5.45 37.43
CA ASP A 234 -2.56 4.47 38.32
C ASP A 234 -2.91 3.01 37.98
N ASN A 235 -3.79 2.77 37.00
CA ASN A 235 -4.12 1.42 36.55
C ASN A 235 -2.88 0.68 36.02
N ALA A 236 -2.79 -0.63 36.28
CA ALA A 236 -1.69 -1.47 35.81
C ALA A 236 -1.53 -1.46 34.27
N TYR A 237 -2.62 -1.26 33.53
CA TYR A 237 -2.65 -1.18 32.06
C TYR A 237 -2.52 0.24 31.52
N SER A 238 -2.29 1.25 32.39
CA SER A 238 -2.04 2.63 31.99
C SER A 238 -0.96 2.73 30.91
N ILE A 239 -1.31 3.32 29.77
CA ILE A 239 -0.40 3.52 28.64
C ILE A 239 0.44 4.80 28.71
N SER A 240 0.61 5.38 29.91
CA SER A 240 1.53 6.51 30.09
C SER A 240 2.97 6.13 29.75
N ILE A 241 3.72 7.08 29.19
CA ILE A 241 5.13 6.91 28.81
C ILE A 241 5.97 8.04 29.39
N ARG A 242 7.25 7.76 29.64
CA ARG A 242 8.21 8.73 30.19
C ARG A 242 9.52 8.66 29.41
N HIS A 243 9.99 9.80 28.96
CA HIS A 243 11.24 9.94 28.21
C HIS A 243 12.39 9.21 28.92
N GLY A 244 13.14 8.41 28.17
CA GLY A 244 14.27 7.62 28.65
C GLY A 244 13.89 6.35 29.42
N ARG A 245 12.61 6.06 29.63
CA ARG A 245 12.14 4.82 30.26
C ARG A 245 11.66 3.83 29.21
N SER A 246 12.21 2.61 29.22
CA SER A 246 11.84 1.54 28.30
C SER A 246 11.91 1.91 26.81
N GLY A 247 12.79 2.86 26.46
CA GLY A 247 13.01 3.30 25.07
C GLY A 247 12.14 4.47 24.60
N ALA A 248 11.24 5.00 25.42
CA ALA A 248 10.36 6.10 25.00
C ALA A 248 11.14 7.41 24.75
N CYS A 249 10.86 8.05 23.61
CA CYS A 249 11.51 9.28 23.15
C CYS A 249 10.80 10.56 23.61
N PHE A 250 9.67 10.44 24.31
CA PHE A 250 8.95 11.57 24.91
C PHE A 250 8.11 11.12 26.13
N THR A 251 7.49 12.08 26.81
CA THR A 251 6.70 11.86 28.03
C THR A 251 5.25 12.26 27.79
N HIS A 252 4.32 11.35 28.04
CA HIS A 252 2.87 11.60 27.98
C HIS A 252 2.18 11.01 29.22
N SER A 253 1.18 11.74 29.72
CA SER A 253 0.19 11.18 30.64
C SER A 253 -0.64 10.09 29.95
N HIS A 254 -1.39 9.30 30.70
CA HIS A 254 -2.26 8.27 30.13
C HIS A 254 -3.25 8.86 29.11
N ALA A 255 -3.99 9.90 29.50
CA ALA A 255 -4.97 10.56 28.64
C ALA A 255 -4.32 11.17 27.39
N THR A 256 -3.18 11.85 27.55
CA THR A 256 -2.43 12.43 26.41
C THR A 256 -1.96 11.34 25.44
N HIS A 257 -1.50 10.20 25.97
CA HIS A 257 -1.03 9.10 25.13
C HIS A 257 -2.19 8.39 24.41
N CYS A 258 -3.34 8.20 25.06
CA CYS A 258 -4.56 7.73 24.38
C CYS A 258 -4.92 8.64 23.21
N GLN A 259 -4.92 9.97 23.41
CA GLN A 259 -5.20 10.91 22.33
C GLN A 259 -4.17 10.80 21.18
N TYR A 260 -2.88 10.69 21.50
CA TYR A 260 -1.80 10.52 20.52
C TYR A 260 -1.93 9.23 19.69
N VAL A 261 -2.31 8.12 20.32
CA VAL A 261 -2.54 6.84 19.64
C VAL A 261 -3.79 6.92 18.76
N THR A 262 -4.90 7.47 19.26
CA THR A 262 -6.14 7.67 18.47
C THR A 262 -5.87 8.53 17.23
N GLU A 263 -5.14 9.63 17.40
CA GLU A 263 -4.69 10.52 16.33
C GLU A 263 -3.87 9.78 15.28
N SER A 264 -2.87 8.99 15.70
CA SER A 264 -2.01 8.22 14.81
C SER A 264 -2.82 7.21 13.98
N LEU A 265 -3.68 6.43 14.64
CA LEU A 265 -4.51 5.41 13.99
C LEU A 265 -5.53 6.04 13.02
N LEU A 266 -6.08 7.21 13.35
CA LEU A 266 -6.99 7.93 12.46
C LEU A 266 -6.26 8.51 11.25
N LEU A 267 -5.06 9.06 11.44
CA LEU A 267 -4.22 9.52 10.31
C LEU A 267 -3.92 8.35 9.38
N TRP A 268 -3.45 7.23 9.93
CA TRP A 268 -3.19 6.01 9.15
C TRP A 268 -4.44 5.53 8.41
N GLU A 269 -5.62 5.60 9.01
CA GLU A 269 -6.87 5.24 8.35
C GLU A 269 -7.15 6.17 7.15
N ASN A 270 -6.94 7.48 7.33
CA ASN A 270 -7.14 8.47 6.27
C ASN A 270 -6.12 8.30 5.13
N VAL A 271 -4.86 7.97 5.45
CA VAL A 271 -3.81 7.61 4.49
C VAL A 271 -4.22 6.36 3.70
N GLN A 272 -4.63 5.28 4.36
CA GLN A 272 -5.04 4.05 3.69
C GLN A 272 -6.27 4.23 2.79
N LYS A 273 -7.21 5.12 3.15
CA LYS A 273 -8.33 5.49 2.27
C LYS A 273 -7.91 6.22 0.99
N ASN A 274 -6.78 6.90 1.03
CA ASN A 274 -6.25 7.72 -0.07
C ASN A 274 -4.96 7.13 -0.68
N ILE A 275 -4.65 5.86 -0.38
CA ILE A 275 -3.36 5.27 -0.73
C ILE A 275 -3.13 5.22 -2.24
N LEU A 276 -4.18 4.99 -3.03
CA LEU A 276 -4.08 5.01 -4.50
C LEU A 276 -3.75 6.41 -5.05
N ASN A 277 -4.32 7.46 -4.47
CA ASN A 277 -4.04 8.84 -4.84
C ASN A 277 -2.61 9.25 -4.41
N LEU A 278 -2.12 8.69 -3.31
CA LEU A 278 -0.73 8.89 -2.88
C LEU A 278 0.26 8.19 -3.81
N TRP A 279 -0.05 6.98 -4.29
CA TRP A 279 0.74 6.31 -5.34
C TRP A 279 0.78 7.13 -6.63
N GLU A 280 -0.36 7.65 -7.07
CA GLU A 280 -0.42 8.54 -8.23
C GLU A 280 0.42 9.81 -8.04
N ALA A 281 0.24 10.50 -6.91
CA ALA A 281 1.03 11.69 -6.60
C ALA A 281 2.54 11.40 -6.56
N ALA A 282 2.94 10.24 -6.03
CA ALA A 282 4.34 9.84 -5.99
C ALA A 282 4.92 9.59 -7.38
N GLU A 283 4.16 8.98 -8.28
CA GLU A 283 4.56 8.80 -9.67
C GLU A 283 4.60 10.15 -10.42
N ASP A 284 3.63 11.03 -10.21
CA ASP A 284 3.59 12.36 -10.83
C ASP A 284 4.82 13.19 -10.44
N ASP A 285 5.14 13.24 -9.14
CA ASP A 285 6.28 13.97 -8.61
C ASP A 285 7.61 13.43 -9.18
N MET A 286 7.73 12.11 -9.39
CA MET A 286 8.96 11.51 -9.93
C MET A 286 9.07 11.61 -11.45
N LEU A 287 7.95 11.47 -12.17
CA LEU A 287 7.94 11.27 -13.62
C LEU A 287 7.35 12.47 -14.35
N VAL A 288 6.06 12.74 -14.14
CA VAL A 288 5.28 13.66 -14.98
C VAL A 288 5.67 15.11 -14.73
N GLU A 289 5.68 15.54 -13.46
CA GLU A 289 5.97 16.91 -13.07
C GLU A 289 7.43 17.12 -12.67
N GLY A 290 8.08 16.08 -12.13
CA GLY A 290 9.48 16.14 -11.75
C GLY A 290 10.44 16.28 -12.93
N GLN A 291 9.99 15.99 -14.17
CA GLN A 291 10.80 16.08 -15.39
C GLN A 291 12.15 15.35 -15.31
N GLY A 292 12.24 14.28 -14.52
CA GLY A 292 13.47 13.53 -14.31
C GLY A 292 14.53 14.23 -13.45
N GLN A 293 14.17 15.29 -12.72
CA GLN A 293 15.08 16.00 -11.84
C GLN A 293 15.27 15.26 -10.52
N TYR A 294 16.52 14.99 -10.18
CA TYR A 294 16.94 14.44 -8.90
C TYR A 294 18.42 14.75 -8.64
N VAL A 295 18.82 14.67 -7.37
CA VAL A 295 20.23 14.73 -6.95
C VAL A 295 20.57 13.38 -6.31
N VAL A 296 21.66 12.75 -6.76
CA VAL A 296 22.20 11.58 -6.06
C VAL A 296 22.97 12.08 -4.84
N ALA A 297 22.51 11.72 -3.65
CA ALA A 297 23.11 12.16 -2.40
C ALA A 297 23.22 11.00 -1.40
N ASN A 298 24.29 11.00 -0.60
CA ASN A 298 24.37 10.13 0.56
C ASN A 298 23.50 10.72 1.68
N THR A 299 22.47 9.99 2.08
CA THR A 299 21.52 10.42 3.11
C THR A 299 21.93 9.97 4.53
N GLY A 300 23.06 9.27 4.67
CA GLY A 300 23.40 8.53 5.88
C GLY A 300 22.72 7.16 5.98
N GLN A 301 21.73 6.87 5.13
CA GLN A 301 21.12 5.55 4.96
C GLN A 301 21.60 4.83 3.68
N GLY A 302 22.51 5.46 2.94
CA GLY A 302 22.97 5.03 1.61
C GLY A 302 22.90 6.16 0.60
N PHE A 303 23.31 5.88 -0.64
CA PHE A 303 23.11 6.80 -1.75
C PHE A 303 21.70 6.64 -2.30
N HIS A 304 20.96 7.75 -2.38
CA HIS A 304 19.61 7.78 -2.93
C HIS A 304 19.48 8.85 -4.00
N ARG A 305 18.59 8.60 -4.97
CA ARG A 305 18.03 9.65 -5.81
C ARG A 305 17.07 10.48 -4.97
N MET A 306 17.50 11.67 -4.58
CA MET A 306 16.71 12.63 -3.83
C MET A 306 15.97 13.55 -4.82
N CYS A 307 14.66 13.68 -4.69
CA CYS A 307 13.86 14.56 -5.55
C CYS A 307 12.72 15.23 -4.78
N SER A 308 12.30 16.40 -5.28
CA SER A 308 11.15 17.13 -4.72
C SER A 308 9.86 16.34 -4.86
N ALA A 309 8.91 16.57 -3.95
CA ALA A 309 7.64 15.86 -3.93
C ALA A 309 6.45 16.75 -3.54
N PRO A 310 6.21 17.87 -4.24
CA PRO A 310 5.18 18.82 -3.86
C PRO A 310 3.76 18.22 -3.85
N ARG A 311 3.43 17.30 -4.76
CA ARG A 311 2.08 16.70 -4.82
C ARG A 311 1.89 15.71 -3.67
N SER A 312 2.81 14.78 -3.48
CA SER A 312 2.77 13.83 -2.37
C SER A 312 2.75 14.55 -1.02
N TYR A 313 3.58 15.59 -0.85
CA TYR A 313 3.57 16.44 0.35
C TYR A 313 2.22 17.13 0.55
N GLY A 314 1.65 17.70 -0.52
CA GLY A 314 0.35 18.37 -0.48
C GLY A 314 -0.80 17.42 -0.14
N VAL A 315 -0.79 16.18 -0.65
CA VAL A 315 -1.78 15.16 -0.28
C VAL A 315 -1.64 14.80 1.20
N MET A 316 -0.44 14.46 1.69
CA MET A 316 -0.24 14.11 3.09
C MET A 316 -0.58 15.26 4.05
N SER A 317 -0.18 16.49 3.71
CA SER A 317 -0.49 17.69 4.49
C SER A 317 -2.00 17.91 4.65
N ARG A 318 -2.78 17.68 3.58
CA ARG A 318 -4.24 17.71 3.66
C ARG A 318 -4.78 16.63 4.59
N LEU A 319 -4.27 15.40 4.51
CA LEU A 319 -4.70 14.30 5.39
C LEU A 319 -4.39 14.57 6.86
N VAL A 320 -3.23 15.16 7.17
CA VAL A 320 -2.87 15.58 8.53
C VAL A 320 -3.84 16.65 9.04
N ARG A 321 -4.10 17.68 8.24
CA ARG A 321 -5.06 18.75 8.59
C ARG A 321 -6.47 18.21 8.80
N ASP A 322 -6.96 17.36 7.91
CA ASP A 322 -8.30 16.78 8.02
C ASP A 322 -8.40 15.86 9.25
N THR A 323 -7.32 15.17 9.61
CA THR A 323 -7.24 14.37 10.84
C THR A 323 -7.30 15.24 12.08
N GLU A 324 -6.49 16.31 12.15
CA GLU A 324 -6.49 17.26 13.25
C GLU A 324 -7.87 17.91 13.46
N GLN A 325 -8.50 18.36 12.38
CA GLN A 325 -9.83 18.97 12.45
C GLN A 325 -10.87 18.00 13.06
N ARG A 326 -10.78 16.71 12.74
CA ARG A 326 -11.67 15.69 13.31
C ARG A 326 -11.35 15.34 14.75
N MET A 327 -10.09 15.46 15.17
CA MET A 327 -9.65 15.24 16.55
C MET A 327 -9.93 16.44 17.47
N GLY A 328 -10.13 17.64 16.92
CA GLY A 328 -10.29 18.87 17.71
C GLY A 328 -8.99 19.38 18.32
N GLY A 329 -7.84 18.89 17.85
CA GLY A 329 -6.50 19.22 18.35
C GLY A 329 -5.45 18.24 17.80
N TRP A 330 -4.18 18.52 18.10
CA TRP A 330 -3.06 17.69 17.68
C TRP A 330 -1.99 17.56 18.77
N VAL A 331 -1.57 16.34 19.11
CA VAL A 331 -0.62 16.08 20.21
C VAL A 331 0.83 16.01 19.72
N GLY A 332 1.10 15.29 18.63
CA GLY A 332 2.48 15.11 18.16
C GLY A 332 3.01 16.27 17.33
N ILE A 333 4.10 16.04 16.59
CA ILE A 333 4.66 17.04 15.67
C ILE A 333 4.13 16.75 14.25
N LYS A 334 3.78 17.80 13.50
CA LYS A 334 3.20 17.69 12.14
C LYS A 334 4.25 17.70 11.02
N VAL A 335 5.52 17.56 11.35
CA VAL A 335 6.60 17.51 10.37
C VAL A 335 6.42 16.24 9.52
N ILE A 336 6.42 16.44 8.21
CA ILE A 336 6.36 15.40 7.18
C ILE A 336 7.72 15.41 6.50
N HIS A 337 8.45 14.30 6.56
CA HIS A 337 9.71 14.14 5.85
C HIS A 337 9.43 13.65 4.44
N LEU A 338 9.88 14.41 3.44
CA LEU A 338 9.68 14.06 2.05
C LEU A 338 10.54 14.88 1.10
N GLY A 339 11.31 14.20 0.24
CA GLY A 339 12.29 14.83 -0.63
C GLY A 339 13.51 15.37 0.11
N ASP A 340 13.81 14.81 1.28
CA ASP A 340 14.88 15.23 2.18
C ASP A 340 15.79 14.06 2.56
N ARG A 341 16.65 14.25 3.55
CA ARG A 341 17.60 13.22 4.00
C ARG A 341 16.91 11.98 4.58
N ASP A 342 15.76 12.14 5.24
CA ASP A 342 15.11 11.06 5.99
C ASP A 342 14.12 10.27 5.11
N VAL A 343 13.57 10.94 4.10
CA VAL A 343 12.71 10.37 3.07
C VAL A 343 13.11 10.98 1.71
N PRO A 344 14.07 10.38 0.99
CA PRO A 344 14.70 11.03 -0.18
C PRO A 344 13.80 11.22 -1.39
N ASN A 345 12.78 10.37 -1.58
CA ASN A 345 11.91 10.48 -2.74
C ASN A 345 10.50 9.92 -2.44
N PRO A 346 9.52 10.22 -3.32
CA PRO A 346 8.15 9.75 -3.16
C PRO A 346 7.97 8.23 -3.09
N LEU A 347 8.86 7.43 -3.70
CA LEU A 347 8.77 5.96 -3.61
C LEU A 347 9.11 5.46 -2.21
N VAL A 348 10.20 5.97 -1.62
CA VAL A 348 10.55 5.64 -0.22
C VAL A 348 9.42 6.06 0.71
N PHE A 349 8.80 7.22 0.46
CA PHE A 349 7.66 7.69 1.22
C PHE A 349 6.48 6.73 1.15
N ILE A 350 5.94 6.45 -0.04
CA ILE A 350 4.72 5.64 -0.17
C ILE A 350 4.93 4.19 0.32
N ASP A 351 6.16 3.66 0.20
CA ASP A 351 6.53 2.37 0.78
C ASP A 351 6.37 2.35 2.32
N LYS A 352 6.78 3.44 3.03
CA LYS A 352 6.60 3.55 4.50
C LYS A 352 5.14 3.45 4.91
N TYR A 353 4.22 4.04 4.14
CA TYR A 353 2.79 4.00 4.49
C TYR A 353 2.09 2.73 4.02
N THR A 354 2.63 2.08 2.99
CA THR A 354 2.10 0.81 2.48
C THR A 354 2.17 -0.31 3.53
N VAL A 355 3.13 -0.28 4.46
CA VAL A 355 3.28 -1.32 5.50
C VAL A 355 2.28 -1.21 6.66
N ILE A 356 1.52 -0.12 6.79
CA ILE A 356 0.57 0.07 7.91
C ILE A 356 -0.31 -1.16 8.17
N PRO A 357 -1.02 -1.73 7.16
CA PRO A 357 -1.89 -2.88 7.38
C PRO A 357 -1.11 -4.10 7.89
N ARG A 358 0.14 -4.27 7.44
CA ARG A 358 1.02 -5.36 7.91
C ARG A 358 1.34 -5.22 9.38
N LEU A 359 1.55 -4.00 9.89
CA LEU A 359 1.83 -3.76 11.31
C LEU A 359 0.62 -4.06 12.20
N VAL A 360 -0.58 -3.61 11.80
CA VAL A 360 -1.76 -3.62 12.69
C VAL A 360 -2.66 -4.85 12.53
N LYS A 361 -2.74 -5.42 11.33
CA LYS A 361 -3.67 -6.52 11.04
C LYS A 361 -3.35 -7.79 11.85
N PRO A 362 -2.07 -8.21 11.99
CA PRO A 362 -1.75 -9.41 12.77
C PRO A 362 -2.12 -9.26 14.25
N VAL A 363 -1.96 -8.07 14.84
CA VAL A 363 -2.37 -7.80 16.23
C VAL A 363 -3.88 -8.02 16.39
N VAL A 364 -4.67 -7.45 15.49
CA VAL A 364 -6.14 -7.58 15.52
C VAL A 364 -6.57 -9.03 15.25
N GLN A 365 -5.94 -9.71 14.29
CA GLN A 365 -6.22 -11.12 13.98
C GLN A 365 -5.91 -12.05 15.16
N THR A 366 -4.76 -11.87 15.82
CA THR A 366 -4.39 -12.63 17.02
C THR A 366 -5.42 -12.43 18.12
N LEU A 367 -5.87 -11.19 18.39
CA LEU A 367 -6.87 -10.94 19.42
C LEU A 367 -8.23 -11.56 19.08
N HIS A 368 -8.67 -11.50 17.82
CA HIS A 368 -9.89 -12.22 17.40
C HIS A 368 -9.75 -13.74 17.55
N ALA A 369 -8.62 -14.32 17.13
CA ALA A 369 -8.36 -15.76 17.28
C ALA A 369 -8.34 -16.18 18.76
N LEU A 370 -7.67 -15.40 19.62
CA LEU A 370 -7.68 -15.62 21.07
C LEU A 370 -9.10 -15.58 21.63
N ARG A 371 -9.96 -14.68 21.14
CA ARG A 371 -11.34 -14.62 21.59
C ARG A 371 -12.09 -15.93 21.36
N TYR A 372 -11.92 -16.53 20.17
CA TYR A 372 -12.47 -17.85 19.87
C TYR A 372 -11.86 -18.95 20.74
N VAL A 373 -10.54 -18.95 20.97
CA VAL A 373 -9.86 -19.94 21.84
C VAL A 373 -10.40 -19.91 23.28
N PHE A 374 -10.75 -18.73 23.79
CA PHE A 374 -11.30 -18.58 25.14
C PHE A 374 -12.84 -18.75 25.20
N HIS A 375 -13.51 -18.88 24.06
CA HIS A 375 -14.98 -18.86 23.90
C HIS A 375 -15.64 -17.60 24.48
N GLU A 376 -15.06 -16.44 24.22
CA GLU A 376 -15.63 -15.16 24.63
C GLU A 376 -16.59 -14.64 23.54
N GLU A 377 -17.77 -14.20 23.95
CA GLU A 377 -18.79 -13.65 23.05
C GLU A 377 -18.38 -12.27 22.52
N ASP A 378 -18.87 -11.86 21.34
CA ASP A 378 -18.69 -10.48 20.86
C ASP A 378 -19.87 -9.66 21.32
N GLU A 379 -19.57 -8.45 21.77
CA GLU A 379 -20.51 -7.31 21.81
C GLU A 379 -21.35 -7.24 20.51
N GLU A 380 -20.68 -7.43 19.38
CA GLU A 380 -21.15 -7.11 18.02
C GLU A 380 -21.73 -8.31 17.23
N GLU A 381 -21.62 -9.51 17.78
CA GLU A 381 -22.11 -10.78 17.24
C GLU A 381 -23.27 -11.33 18.09
N GLU A 382 -23.74 -10.57 19.07
CA GLU A 382 -24.88 -10.89 19.92
C GLU A 382 -26.11 -11.23 19.05
N GLY A 383 -26.57 -12.49 19.11
CA GLY A 383 -27.67 -13.01 18.29
C GLY A 383 -27.28 -13.64 16.94
N GLN A 384 -25.99 -13.75 16.60
CA GLN A 384 -25.52 -14.54 15.46
C GLN A 384 -25.30 -16.00 15.88
N PRO A 385 -25.60 -16.98 15.00
CA PRO A 385 -25.37 -18.39 15.34
C PRO A 385 -23.88 -18.63 15.58
N GLN A 386 -23.53 -19.31 16.69
CA GLN A 386 -22.16 -19.73 16.94
C GLN A 386 -21.67 -20.59 15.78
N VAL A 387 -20.70 -20.05 15.04
CA VAL A 387 -20.02 -20.78 13.98
C VAL A 387 -18.94 -21.62 14.65
N VAL A 388 -18.99 -22.95 14.46
CA VAL A 388 -17.94 -23.86 14.94
C VAL A 388 -16.60 -23.38 14.39
N HIS A 389 -15.72 -22.94 15.28
CA HIS A 389 -14.40 -22.45 14.91
C HIS A 389 -13.37 -23.58 15.04
N GLU A 390 -12.31 -23.56 14.25
CA GLU A 390 -11.26 -24.60 14.32
C GLU A 390 -10.69 -24.77 15.74
N TYR A 391 -10.68 -23.70 16.54
CA TYR A 391 -10.19 -23.65 17.92
C TYR A 391 -11.05 -24.44 18.91
N ASP A 392 -12.33 -24.70 18.60
CA ASP A 392 -13.22 -25.52 19.43
C ASP A 392 -12.71 -26.97 19.56
N ASN A 393 -11.90 -27.42 18.59
CA ASN A 393 -11.30 -28.76 18.58
C ASN A 393 -10.01 -28.86 19.42
N TYR A 394 -9.54 -27.76 20.03
CA TYR A 394 -8.25 -27.73 20.75
C TYR A 394 -8.38 -27.26 22.20
N PRO A 395 -9.09 -28.00 23.08
CA PRO A 395 -9.28 -27.60 24.48
C PRO A 395 -7.96 -27.50 25.27
N GLY A 396 -6.92 -28.25 24.87
CA GLY A 396 -5.59 -28.16 25.46
C GLY A 396 -4.92 -26.80 25.27
N LEU A 397 -5.16 -26.15 24.12
CA LEU A 397 -4.64 -24.81 23.85
C LEU A 397 -5.26 -23.79 24.80
N ARG A 398 -6.58 -23.83 24.97
CA ARG A 398 -7.31 -22.99 25.92
C ARG A 398 -6.79 -23.19 27.34
N ASN A 399 -6.60 -24.43 27.79
CA ASN A 399 -6.10 -24.72 29.13
C ASN A 399 -4.67 -24.20 29.34
N LEU A 400 -3.80 -24.30 28.33
CA LEU A 400 -2.45 -23.76 28.37
C LEU A 400 -2.46 -22.23 28.49
N LEU A 401 -3.27 -21.53 27.69
CA LEU A 401 -3.34 -20.08 27.74
C LEU A 401 -3.99 -19.59 29.05
N ARG A 402 -5.00 -20.29 29.57
CA ARG A 402 -5.61 -19.96 30.88
C ARG A 402 -4.65 -20.18 32.04
N SER A 403 -3.80 -21.20 32.01
CA SER A 403 -2.84 -21.41 33.10
C SER A 403 -1.77 -20.33 33.17
N LYS A 404 -1.43 -19.71 32.03
CA LYS A 404 -0.42 -18.64 31.95
C LYS A 404 -0.99 -17.23 32.06
N TYR A 405 -2.17 -16.98 31.47
CA TYR A 405 -2.75 -15.63 31.31
C TYR A 405 -4.10 -15.44 31.99
N HIS A 406 -4.64 -16.48 32.63
CA HIS A 406 -5.91 -16.50 33.37
C HIS A 406 -7.16 -16.34 32.50
N SER A 407 -7.33 -15.20 31.84
CA SER A 407 -8.50 -14.85 31.03
C SER A 407 -8.13 -14.18 29.71
N TYR A 408 -9.08 -14.17 28.77
CA TYR A 408 -8.94 -13.41 27.53
C TYR A 408 -8.77 -11.91 27.80
N GLY A 409 -9.56 -11.35 28.72
CA GLY A 409 -9.50 -9.93 29.06
C GLY A 409 -8.12 -9.50 29.55
N GLU A 410 -7.50 -10.28 30.46
CA GLU A 410 -6.14 -9.98 30.93
C GLU A 410 -5.09 -10.08 29.80
N LEU A 411 -5.17 -11.11 28.96
CA LEU A 411 -4.25 -11.27 27.83
C LEU A 411 -4.42 -10.14 26.80
N MET A 412 -5.66 -9.77 26.49
CA MET A 412 -5.98 -8.66 25.60
C MET A 412 -5.40 -7.34 26.14
N MET A 413 -5.65 -7.02 27.41
CA MET A 413 -5.12 -5.81 28.05
C MET A 413 -3.59 -5.82 28.12
N MET A 414 -2.97 -6.98 28.35
CA MET A 414 -1.50 -7.13 28.32
C MET A 414 -0.92 -6.82 26.93
N ILE A 415 -1.50 -7.38 25.87
CA ILE A 415 -1.04 -7.16 24.49
C ILE A 415 -1.29 -5.71 24.07
N LEU A 416 -2.51 -5.21 24.25
CA LEU A 416 -2.90 -3.87 23.78
C LEU A 416 -2.20 -2.77 24.57
N SER A 417 -2.03 -2.91 25.89
CA SER A 417 -1.32 -1.90 26.68
C SER A 417 0.16 -1.79 26.29
N ASP A 418 0.82 -2.92 25.99
CA ASP A 418 2.20 -2.92 25.48
C ASP A 418 2.28 -2.32 24.07
N PHE A 419 1.37 -2.73 23.17
CA PHE A 419 1.29 -2.18 21.81
C PHE A 419 1.05 -0.67 21.82
N PHE A 420 0.01 -0.18 22.51
CA PHE A 420 -0.31 1.24 22.54
C PHE A 420 0.76 2.09 23.24
N LYS A 421 1.51 1.54 24.20
CA LYS A 421 2.70 2.21 24.74
C LYS A 421 3.81 2.27 23.71
N HIS A 422 4.29 1.11 23.27
CA HIS A 422 5.60 0.98 22.65
C HIS A 422 5.60 1.02 21.12
N ALA A 423 4.45 0.80 20.47
CA ALA A 423 4.32 1.06 19.04
C ALA A 423 4.17 2.56 18.73
N PHE A 424 4.02 3.41 19.75
CA PHE A 424 3.74 4.85 19.62
C PHE A 424 4.62 5.72 20.53
N ASP A 425 5.77 5.22 21.01
CA ASP A 425 6.65 5.95 21.94
C ASP A 425 7.80 6.72 21.26
N GLY A 426 7.82 6.75 19.92
CA GLY A 426 8.86 7.39 19.13
C GLY A 426 10.19 6.65 19.09
N SER A 427 10.26 5.42 19.61
CA SER A 427 11.45 4.57 19.54
C SER A 427 11.74 4.08 18.11
N GLY A 428 12.94 3.56 17.89
CA GLY A 428 13.34 2.92 16.63
C GLY A 428 14.16 3.79 15.66
N ASP A 429 14.16 5.12 15.85
CA ASP A 429 15.06 6.08 15.18
C ASP A 429 14.97 7.45 15.89
N ASP A 430 15.74 8.44 15.44
CA ASP A 430 15.77 9.82 15.97
C ASP A 430 14.52 10.65 15.62
N GLY A 431 13.54 10.07 14.92
CA GLY A 431 12.36 10.75 14.38
C GLY A 431 11.30 11.21 15.41
N GLY A 432 11.38 10.76 16.66
CA GLY A 432 10.51 11.23 17.74
C GLY A 432 9.02 11.10 17.42
N SER A 433 8.25 12.20 17.56
CA SER A 433 6.78 12.23 17.39
C SER A 433 6.30 12.84 16.06
N CYS A 434 7.20 12.97 15.06
CA CYS A 434 6.83 13.45 13.72
C CYS A 434 5.89 12.46 13.01
N ILE A 435 5.36 12.83 11.84
CA ILE A 435 4.37 12.01 11.12
C ILE A 435 4.95 10.66 10.73
N ASP A 436 6.17 10.66 10.18
CA ASP A 436 6.87 9.45 9.75
C ASP A 436 7.41 8.65 10.96
N GLY A 437 7.82 9.33 12.03
CA GLY A 437 8.36 8.72 13.26
C GLY A 437 7.39 7.78 13.96
N ARG A 438 6.07 8.03 13.84
CA ARG A 438 5.01 7.13 14.35
C ARG A 438 5.07 5.74 13.75
N LEU A 439 5.42 5.63 12.46
CA LEU A 439 5.53 4.34 11.79
C LEU A 439 6.79 3.61 12.24
N THR A 440 7.88 4.36 12.49
CA THR A 440 9.13 3.80 12.96
C THR A 440 8.97 3.11 14.31
N SER A 441 8.27 3.71 15.27
CA SER A 441 8.02 3.08 16.58
C SER A 441 7.18 1.80 16.46
N ALA A 442 6.17 1.81 15.59
CA ALA A 442 5.34 0.63 15.36
C ALA A 442 6.13 -0.51 14.68
N TRP A 443 6.98 -0.17 13.71
CA TRP A 443 7.91 -1.11 13.09
C TRP A 443 8.88 -1.69 14.11
N ASN A 444 9.47 -0.86 14.98
CA ASN A 444 10.35 -1.31 16.05
C ASN A 444 9.62 -2.27 17.01
N TRP A 445 8.38 -1.97 17.41
CA TRP A 445 7.58 -2.87 18.23
C TRP A 445 7.40 -4.24 17.57
N CYS A 446 7.04 -4.27 16.28
CA CYS A 446 6.91 -5.51 15.51
C CYS A 446 8.21 -6.33 15.52
N HIS A 447 9.37 -5.69 15.37
CA HIS A 447 10.67 -6.35 15.41
C HIS A 447 10.99 -6.95 16.79
N GLN A 448 10.48 -6.35 17.88
CA GLN A 448 10.68 -6.83 19.24
C GLN A 448 9.61 -7.83 19.72
N LEU A 449 8.60 -8.15 18.90
CA LEU A 449 7.46 -8.99 19.32
C LEU A 449 7.91 -10.35 19.87
N HIS A 450 8.92 -10.98 19.25
CA HIS A 450 9.46 -12.28 19.69
C HIS A 450 10.05 -12.28 21.11
N LYS A 451 10.38 -11.10 21.65
CA LYS A 451 10.90 -10.94 23.02
C LYS A 451 9.80 -10.69 24.04
N LYS A 452 8.55 -10.50 23.61
CA LYS A 452 7.42 -10.19 24.49
C LYS A 452 6.94 -11.45 25.20
N LYS A 453 6.52 -11.31 26.46
CA LYS A 453 6.09 -12.44 27.30
C LYS A 453 4.89 -13.22 26.74
N TYR A 454 4.08 -12.53 25.92
CA TYR A 454 2.89 -13.03 25.22
C TYR A 454 3.14 -13.50 23.79
N TYR A 455 4.40 -13.63 23.36
CA TYR A 455 4.71 -14.06 22.00
C TYR A 455 4.15 -15.44 21.63
N ASP A 456 4.11 -16.36 22.60
CA ASP A 456 3.48 -17.68 22.43
C ASP A 456 1.99 -17.59 22.09
N ALA A 457 1.25 -16.60 22.62
CA ALA A 457 -0.14 -16.38 22.25
C ALA A 457 -0.30 -16.01 20.76
N PHE A 458 0.64 -15.25 20.20
CA PHE A 458 0.67 -14.97 18.75
C PHE A 458 0.94 -16.25 17.96
N VAL A 459 2.00 -16.98 18.29
CA VAL A 459 2.39 -18.20 17.55
C VAL A 459 1.29 -19.26 17.59
N LEU A 460 0.68 -19.47 18.75
CA LEU A 460 -0.37 -20.48 18.95
C LEU A 460 -1.71 -20.11 18.28
N THR A 461 -1.86 -18.88 17.80
CA THR A 461 -3.04 -18.41 17.02
C THR A 461 -2.72 -18.17 15.55
N GLY A 462 -1.67 -18.83 15.03
CA GLY A 462 -1.36 -18.83 13.60
C GLY A 462 -0.58 -17.61 13.10
N PHE A 463 -0.01 -16.79 14.00
CA PHE A 463 0.89 -15.72 13.59
C PHE A 463 2.16 -16.27 12.93
N ALA A 464 2.35 -15.96 11.65
CA ALA A 464 3.53 -16.37 10.87
C ALA A 464 4.59 -15.27 10.72
N GLY A 465 4.25 -14.03 11.07
CA GLY A 465 5.11 -12.86 10.87
C GLY A 465 4.33 -11.63 10.45
N PHE A 466 5.05 -10.52 10.28
CA PHE A 466 4.51 -9.25 9.77
C PHE A 466 4.72 -9.09 8.23
N ASP A 467 5.28 -10.09 7.55
CA ASP A 467 5.67 -10.05 6.13
C ASP A 467 4.79 -10.85 5.17
#